data_AF-A0A382UX46-F1
#
_entry.id   AF-A0A382UX46-F1
#
_cell.length_a   1.000
_cell.length_b   1.000
_cell.length_c   1.000
_cell.angle_alpha   90.00
_cell.angle_beta   90.00
_cell.angle_gamma   90.00
#
_symmetry.space_group_name_H-M   'P 1'
#
loop_
_entity.id
_entity.type
_entity.pdbx_description
1 polymer ?
#
loop_
_entity_poly.entity_id
_entity_poly.type
_entity_poly.pdbx_seq_one_letter_code
_entity_poly.pdbx_strand_id
1 'polypeptide(L)'
;MGPTATGKTDLAIYLHKKINSEIISVDSAMVYRGLDIGTAKPNKELLEKIPHRLIDICDPVETYSAARFQQDAYLAINEIYDKGKIPILVGGTGLYFRALEYGLDKLPEANYLVRAKIEEEAETEGWKYMHSKLGKIDAKSAARINQNDTQRIQRALEIFEITGRTLSELTEKSKKKSFPFAIKKI
;
A
#
# COMPACT_ATOMS: atom_id res chain seq x y z
N MET A 1 -13.19 -4.15 7.75
CA MET A 1 -12.64 -3.02 6.94
C MET A 1 -13.60 -1.86 7.01
N GLY A 2 -13.15 -0.61 6.94
CA GLY A 2 -14.07 0.54 6.98
C GLY A 2 -13.37 1.90 6.92
N PRO A 3 -14.06 2.98 6.53
CA PRO A 3 -13.50 4.33 6.42
C PRO A 3 -13.01 4.86 7.78
N THR A 4 -12.18 5.89 7.80
CA THR A 4 -11.66 6.53 9.03
C THR A 4 -12.81 6.91 9.97
N ALA A 5 -12.58 6.84 11.30
CA ALA A 5 -13.56 7.13 12.35
C ALA A 5 -14.76 6.15 12.53
N THR A 6 -14.74 4.94 11.94
CA THR A 6 -15.82 3.94 12.13
C THR A 6 -15.62 2.97 13.31
N GLY A 7 -14.84 3.32 14.34
CA GLY A 7 -14.65 2.45 15.52
C GLY A 7 -13.87 1.14 15.27
N LYS A 8 -13.10 1.04 14.18
CA LYS A 8 -12.33 -0.17 13.83
C LYS A 8 -11.33 -0.56 14.91
N THR A 9 -10.63 0.43 15.46
CA THR A 9 -9.64 0.24 16.53
C THR A 9 -10.31 -0.30 17.78
N ASP A 10 -11.48 0.24 18.15
CA ASP A 10 -12.24 -0.22 19.31
C ASP A 10 -12.71 -1.67 19.14
N LEU A 11 -13.19 -2.03 17.95
CA LEU A 11 -13.55 -3.41 17.63
C LEU A 11 -12.33 -4.34 17.66
N ALA A 12 -11.19 -3.93 17.12
CA ALA A 12 -9.96 -4.72 17.14
C ALA A 12 -9.47 -4.95 18.58
N ILE A 13 -9.54 -3.92 19.43
CA ILE A 13 -9.21 -4.01 20.87
C ILE A 13 -10.19 -4.94 21.59
N TYR A 14 -11.50 -4.82 21.30
CA TYR A 14 -12.52 -5.69 21.88
C TYR A 14 -12.25 -7.16 21.52
N LEU A 15 -11.97 -7.45 20.24
CA LEU A 15 -11.63 -8.79 19.79
C LEU A 15 -10.34 -9.28 20.44
N HIS A 16 -9.31 -8.43 20.53
CA HIS A 16 -8.04 -8.78 21.16
C HIS A 16 -8.19 -9.25 22.61
N LYS A 17 -9.10 -8.62 23.37
CA LYS A 17 -9.41 -9.03 24.75
C LYS A 17 -10.23 -10.32 24.85
N LYS A 18 -10.85 -10.78 23.77
CA LYS A 18 -11.76 -11.94 23.73
C LYS A 18 -11.14 -13.19 23.13
N ILE A 19 -10.18 -13.04 22.22
CA ILE A 19 -9.51 -14.16 21.54
C ILE A 19 -7.99 -14.01 21.63
N ASN A 20 -7.27 -15.14 21.71
CA ASN A 20 -5.82 -15.16 21.74
C ASN A 20 -5.24 -14.65 20.40
N SER A 21 -4.94 -13.35 20.33
CA SER A 21 -4.67 -12.65 19.07
C SER A 21 -3.64 -11.54 19.22
N GLU A 22 -3.13 -11.06 18.09
CA GLU A 22 -2.26 -9.88 17.99
C GLU A 22 -2.77 -8.97 16.86
N ILE A 23 -2.63 -7.66 17.04
CA ILE A 23 -3.13 -6.67 16.09
C ILE A 23 -2.00 -6.24 15.14
N ILE A 24 -2.31 -6.15 13.85
CA ILE A 24 -1.44 -5.60 12.80
C ILE A 24 -2.12 -4.36 12.21
N SER A 25 -1.43 -3.22 12.24
CA SER A 25 -1.90 -1.99 11.61
C SER A 25 -1.80 -2.08 10.08
N VAL A 26 -2.85 -1.64 9.39
CA VAL A 26 -2.95 -1.53 7.93
C VAL A 26 -3.20 -0.08 7.54
N ASP A 27 -2.22 0.76 7.86
CA ASP A 27 -2.27 2.20 7.65
C ASP A 27 -0.95 2.71 7.06
N SER A 28 -1.04 3.56 6.03
CA SER A 28 0.14 4.10 5.34
C SER A 28 0.79 5.27 6.06
N ALA A 29 0.13 5.86 7.06
CA ALA A 29 0.65 7.00 7.83
C ALA A 29 1.12 6.59 9.23
N MET A 30 0.46 5.63 9.88
CA MET A 30 0.84 5.17 11.23
C MET A 30 2.20 4.45 11.29
N VAL A 31 2.75 4.06 10.14
CA VAL A 31 4.06 3.40 10.03
C VAL A 31 5.23 4.33 10.38
N TYR A 32 5.04 5.65 10.32
CA TYR A 32 6.11 6.65 10.48
C TYR A 32 6.24 7.15 11.92
N ARG A 33 7.45 7.10 12.47
CA ARG A 33 7.76 7.59 13.82
C ARG A 33 7.50 9.09 13.98
N GLY A 34 6.98 9.48 15.14
CA GLY A 34 6.78 10.89 15.52
C GLY A 34 5.58 11.58 14.84
N LEU A 35 4.92 10.95 13.87
CA LEU A 35 3.72 11.47 13.23
C LEU A 35 2.46 10.96 13.94
N ASP A 36 2.20 11.38 15.17
CA ASP A 36 1.17 10.74 16.02
C ASP A 36 -0.22 11.39 15.94
N ILE A 37 -0.28 12.72 16.07
CA ILE A 37 -1.57 13.46 16.16
C ILE A 37 -2.30 13.45 14.82
N GLY A 38 -1.62 13.83 13.74
CA GLY A 38 -2.22 13.95 12.41
C GLY A 38 -2.64 12.62 11.78
N THR A 39 -2.15 11.50 12.31
CA THR A 39 -2.44 10.15 11.81
C THR A 39 -3.43 9.40 12.69
N ALA A 40 -3.89 10.02 13.79
CA ALA A 40 -4.78 9.41 14.78
C ALA A 40 -4.25 8.06 15.31
N LYS A 41 -2.93 7.96 15.54
CA LYS A 41 -2.33 6.77 16.16
C LYS A 41 -2.94 6.49 17.54
N PRO A 42 -3.10 5.21 17.91
CA PRO A 42 -3.34 4.85 19.31
C PRO A 42 -2.25 5.47 20.20
N ASN A 43 -2.64 5.97 21.37
CA ASN A 43 -1.68 6.58 22.30
C ASN A 43 -0.71 5.53 22.87
N LYS A 44 0.42 5.98 23.42
CA LYS A 44 1.48 5.11 23.93
C LYS A 44 0.98 4.16 25.03
N GLU A 45 0.18 4.66 25.97
CA GLU A 45 -0.39 3.85 27.06
C GLU A 45 -1.24 2.66 26.55
N LEU A 46 -1.97 2.87 25.45
CA LEU A 46 -2.76 1.83 24.81
C LEU A 46 -1.87 0.84 24.06
N LEU A 47 -0.83 1.32 23.36
CA LEU A 47 0.11 0.46 22.64
C LEU A 47 0.99 -0.39 23.57
N GLU A 48 1.33 0.11 24.76
CA GLU A 48 2.02 -0.67 25.79
C GLU A 48 1.17 -1.85 26.28
N LYS A 49 -0.15 -1.63 26.43
CA LYS A 49 -1.09 -2.67 26.88
C LYS A 49 -1.52 -3.60 25.75
N ILE A 50 -1.67 -3.07 24.55
CA ILE A 50 -2.14 -3.77 23.36
C ILE A 50 -1.22 -3.41 22.19
N PRO A 51 -0.08 -4.10 22.06
CA PRO A 51 0.85 -3.83 20.98
C PRO A 51 0.21 -4.03 19.62
N HIS A 52 0.36 -3.03 18.75
CA HIS A 52 -0.01 -3.11 17.34
C HIS A 52 1.28 -3.20 16.52
N ARG A 53 1.39 -4.24 15.69
CA ARG A 53 2.51 -4.37 14.75
C ARG A 53 2.37 -3.35 13.62
N LEU A 54 3.50 -3.01 12.99
CA LEU A 54 3.60 -2.09 11.85
C LEU A 54 3.20 -0.64 12.16
N ILE A 55 3.38 -0.22 13.40
CA ILE A 55 3.35 1.18 13.83
C ILE A 55 4.79 1.60 14.17
N ASP A 56 5.17 2.83 13.82
CA ASP A 56 6.49 3.40 14.17
C ASP A 56 7.70 2.57 13.66
N ILE A 57 7.53 1.91 12.51
CA ILE A 57 8.56 1.07 11.87
C ILE A 57 9.44 1.83 10.86
N CYS A 58 9.04 3.02 10.43
CA CYS A 58 9.76 3.86 9.47
C CYS A 58 10.11 5.23 10.05
N ASP A 59 11.22 5.80 9.63
CA ASP A 59 11.50 7.23 9.74
C ASP A 59 10.67 8.03 8.70
N PRO A 60 10.19 9.25 9.00
CA PRO A 60 9.46 10.08 8.04
C PRO A 60 10.16 10.33 6.69
N VAL A 61 11.49 10.23 6.62
CA VAL A 61 12.21 10.38 5.33
C VAL A 61 12.25 9.09 4.50
N GLU A 62 11.90 7.96 5.08
CA GLU A 62 11.87 6.68 4.37
C GLU A 62 10.61 6.57 3.49
N THR A 63 10.72 5.83 2.38
CA THR A 63 9.55 5.48 1.58
C THR A 63 8.96 4.16 2.07
N TYR A 64 7.65 4.15 2.36
CA TYR A 64 6.90 2.93 2.70
C TYR A 64 5.86 2.59 1.63
N SER A 65 6.07 1.47 0.92
CA SER A 65 5.26 1.06 -0.23
C SER A 65 4.29 -0.07 0.12
N ALA A 66 3.27 -0.28 -0.72
CA ALA A 66 2.36 -1.43 -0.58
C ALA A 66 3.09 -2.79 -0.68
N ALA A 67 4.21 -2.84 -1.42
CA ALA A 67 5.02 -4.05 -1.55
C ALA A 67 5.78 -4.35 -0.27
N ARG A 68 6.39 -3.32 0.34
CA ARG A 68 7.02 -3.44 1.65
C ARG A 68 6.00 -3.83 2.72
N PHE A 69 4.84 -3.17 2.74
CA PHE A 69 3.74 -3.55 3.63
C PHE A 69 3.33 -5.02 3.48
N GLN A 70 3.19 -5.53 2.25
CA GLN A 70 2.82 -6.93 2.04
C GLN A 70 3.84 -7.88 2.68
N GLN A 71 5.13 -7.61 2.50
CA GLN A 71 6.22 -8.41 3.08
C GLN A 71 6.17 -8.36 4.61
N ASP A 72 6.12 -7.17 5.18
CA ASP A 72 6.11 -6.95 6.63
C ASP A 72 4.86 -7.55 7.29
N ALA A 73 3.71 -7.43 6.62
CA ALA A 73 2.46 -8.05 7.07
C ALA A 73 2.51 -9.58 7.00
N TYR A 74 3.08 -10.17 5.95
CA TYR A 74 3.22 -11.64 5.88
C TYR A 74 4.17 -12.17 6.96
N LEU A 75 5.28 -11.48 7.23
CA LEU A 75 6.17 -11.81 8.34
C LEU A 75 5.44 -11.74 9.67
N ALA A 76 4.73 -10.64 9.94
CA ALA A 76 3.95 -10.46 11.15
C ALA A 76 2.86 -11.54 11.32
N ILE A 77 2.14 -11.88 10.24
CA ILE A 77 1.11 -12.92 10.26
C ILE A 77 1.71 -14.28 10.61
N ASN A 78 2.82 -14.67 9.97
CA ASN A 78 3.48 -15.95 10.24
C ASN A 78 3.95 -16.03 11.70
N GLU A 79 4.63 -15.01 12.20
CA GLU A 79 5.09 -14.98 13.59
C GLU A 79 3.95 -15.07 14.62
N ILE A 80 2.78 -14.51 14.29
CA ILE A 80 1.59 -14.60 15.14
C ILE A 80 1.04 -16.02 15.13
N TYR A 81 0.96 -16.65 13.96
CA TYR A 81 0.52 -18.04 13.83
C TYR A 81 1.48 -19.02 14.52
N ASP A 82 2.80 -18.81 14.41
CA ASP A 82 3.82 -19.63 15.08
C ASP A 82 3.69 -19.57 16.61
N LYS A 83 3.13 -18.48 17.14
CA LYS A 83 2.80 -18.32 18.57
C LYS A 83 1.42 -18.90 18.95
N GLY A 84 0.72 -19.56 18.03
CA GLY A 84 -0.63 -20.10 18.24
C GLY A 84 -1.71 -19.02 18.43
N LYS A 85 -1.48 -17.82 17.89
CA LYS A 85 -2.40 -16.66 18.00
C LYS A 85 -3.09 -16.37 16.67
N ILE A 86 -4.15 -15.58 16.74
CA ILE A 86 -4.92 -15.12 15.57
C ILE A 86 -4.48 -13.70 15.18
N PRO A 87 -4.04 -13.45 13.94
CA PRO A 87 -3.76 -12.10 13.46
C PRO A 87 -5.05 -11.30 13.23
N ILE A 88 -5.12 -10.09 13.77
CA ILE A 88 -6.20 -9.12 13.51
C ILE A 88 -5.62 -7.95 12.72
N LEU A 89 -5.98 -7.85 11.45
CA LEU A 89 -5.55 -6.74 10.59
C LEU A 89 -6.56 -5.59 10.65
N VAL A 90 -6.13 -4.41 11.08
CA VAL A 90 -6.99 -3.24 11.27
C VAL A 90 -6.39 -2.00 10.61
N GLY A 91 -7.20 -1.26 9.83
CA GLY A 91 -6.74 -0.03 9.21
C GLY A 91 -7.65 0.46 8.09
N GLY A 92 -7.28 1.58 7.47
CA GLY A 92 -8.05 2.25 6.42
C GLY A 92 -7.41 2.19 5.02
N THR A 93 -6.17 1.72 4.89
CA THR A 93 -5.45 1.80 3.61
C THR A 93 -5.88 0.67 2.68
N GLY A 94 -6.90 0.93 1.84
CA GLY A 94 -7.49 -0.06 0.93
C GLY A 94 -6.48 -0.68 -0.06
N LEU A 95 -5.49 0.10 -0.51
CA LEU A 95 -4.42 -0.40 -1.37
C LEU A 95 -3.59 -1.49 -0.69
N TYR A 96 -3.30 -1.34 0.61
CA TYR A 96 -2.51 -2.29 1.38
C TYR A 96 -3.25 -3.60 1.58
N PHE A 97 -4.54 -3.55 1.92
CA PHE A 97 -5.36 -4.75 1.95
C PHE A 97 -5.44 -5.44 0.58
N ARG A 98 -5.56 -4.67 -0.50
CA ARG A 98 -5.57 -5.22 -1.86
C ARG A 98 -4.25 -5.92 -2.18
N ALA A 99 -3.13 -5.27 -1.88
CA ALA A 99 -1.79 -5.82 -2.05
C ALA A 99 -1.62 -7.12 -1.26
N LEU A 100 -2.13 -7.15 -0.04
CA LEU A 100 -2.08 -8.31 0.83
C LEU A 100 -2.90 -9.48 0.27
N GLU A 101 -4.15 -9.25 -0.12
CA GLU A 101 -5.10 -10.27 -0.57
C GLU A 101 -4.80 -10.82 -1.97
N TYR A 102 -4.43 -9.96 -2.90
CA TYR A 102 -4.31 -10.33 -4.33
C TYR A 102 -2.86 -10.37 -4.81
N GLY A 103 -1.92 -9.96 -3.96
CA GLY A 103 -0.57 -9.67 -4.38
C GLY A 103 -0.45 -8.33 -5.11
N LEU A 104 0.79 -7.96 -5.39
CA LEU A 104 1.12 -6.87 -6.30
C LEU A 104 1.75 -7.43 -7.56
N ASP A 105 1.46 -6.75 -8.66
CA ASP A 105 2.16 -6.98 -9.91
C ASP A 105 3.65 -6.68 -9.69
N LYS A 106 4.52 -7.52 -10.25
CA LYS A 106 5.98 -7.28 -10.20
C LYS A 106 6.30 -6.09 -11.09
N LEU A 107 6.17 -4.90 -10.52
CA LEU A 107 6.53 -3.64 -11.14
C LEU A 107 7.90 -3.20 -10.61
N PRO A 108 8.71 -2.50 -11.42
CA PRO A 108 9.99 -1.96 -10.96
C PRO A 108 9.79 -1.00 -9.79
N GLU A 109 10.79 -0.85 -8.93
CA GLU A 109 10.77 0.21 -7.91
C GLU A 109 10.71 1.60 -8.57
N ALA A 110 10.31 2.59 -7.79
CA ALA A 110 10.34 3.98 -8.25
C ALA A 110 11.79 4.41 -8.52
N ASN A 111 12.03 5.07 -9.65
CA ASN A 111 13.34 5.63 -9.97
C ASN A 111 13.25 7.16 -9.99
N TYR A 112 13.88 7.80 -9.00
CA TYR A 112 13.83 9.24 -8.82
C TYR A 112 14.31 10.02 -10.05
N LEU A 113 15.39 9.56 -10.71
CA LEU A 113 15.93 10.24 -11.90
C LEU A 113 14.96 10.16 -13.08
N VAL A 114 14.30 9.01 -13.26
CA VAL A 114 13.28 8.83 -14.29
C VAL A 114 12.06 9.69 -14.01
N ARG A 115 11.62 9.78 -12.75
CA ARG A 115 10.50 10.65 -12.34
C ARG A 115 10.78 12.11 -12.59
N ALA A 116 11.96 12.59 -12.20
CA ALA A 116 12.37 13.97 -12.41
C ALA A 116 12.35 14.33 -13.91
N LYS A 117 12.87 13.44 -14.78
CA LYS A 117 12.83 13.62 -16.24
C LYS A 117 11.39 13.71 -16.78
N ILE A 118 10.49 12.85 -16.29
CA ILE A 118 9.09 12.86 -16.71
C ILE A 118 8.38 14.13 -16.20
N GLU A 119 8.69 14.59 -15.00
CA GLU A 119 8.17 15.84 -14.43
C GLU A 119 8.63 17.05 -15.24
N GLU A 120 9.92 17.14 -15.58
CA GLU A 120 10.47 18.23 -16.39
C GLU A 120 9.80 18.31 -17.79
N GLU A 121 9.59 17.15 -18.44
CA GLU A 121 8.85 17.09 -19.70
C GLU A 121 7.38 17.50 -19.51
N ALA A 122 6.75 17.08 -18.40
CA ALA A 122 5.38 17.46 -18.09
C ALA A 122 5.22 18.95 -17.75
N GLU A 123 6.23 19.59 -17.18
CA GLU A 123 6.26 21.03 -16.93
C GLU A 123 6.34 21.82 -18.23
N THR A 124 7.08 21.31 -19.21
CA THR A 124 7.27 21.96 -20.51
C THR A 124 6.06 21.75 -21.43
N GLU A 125 5.58 20.51 -21.55
CA GLU A 125 4.56 20.11 -22.55
C GLU A 125 3.15 19.96 -21.95
N GLY A 126 3.05 19.82 -20.63
CA GLY A 126 1.80 19.61 -19.90
C GLY A 126 1.37 18.14 -19.77
N TRP A 127 0.63 17.83 -18.71
CA TRP A 127 0.17 16.46 -18.43
C TRP A 127 -0.79 15.86 -19.48
N LYS A 128 -1.51 16.70 -20.24
CA LYS A 128 -2.33 16.22 -21.37
C LYS A 128 -1.47 15.68 -22.51
N TYR A 129 -0.34 16.32 -22.77
CA TYR A 129 0.65 15.81 -23.72
C TYR A 129 1.22 14.47 -23.21
N MET A 130 1.58 14.40 -21.93
CA MET A 130 2.11 13.17 -21.32
C MET A 130 1.10 12.01 -21.37
N HIS A 131 -0.19 12.29 -21.16
CA HIS A 131 -1.26 11.28 -21.35
C HIS A 131 -1.35 10.82 -22.81
N SER A 132 -1.22 11.74 -23.77
CA SER A 132 -1.19 11.39 -25.20
C SER A 132 0.05 10.58 -25.57
N LYS A 133 1.22 10.90 -24.99
CA LYS A 133 2.47 10.14 -25.11
C LYS A 133 2.28 8.72 -24.56
N LEU A 134 1.66 8.58 -23.38
CA LEU A 134 1.27 7.28 -22.82
C LEU A 134 0.34 6.53 -23.78
N GLY A 135 -0.63 7.19 -24.41
CA GLY A 135 -1.54 6.57 -25.37
C GLY A 135 -0.87 5.95 -26.60
N LYS A 136 0.26 6.53 -27.05
CA LYS A 136 1.06 5.97 -28.15
C LYS A 136 1.86 4.73 -27.74
N ILE A 137 2.18 4.60 -26.46
CA ILE A 137 3.00 3.51 -25.90
C ILE A 137 2.12 2.37 -25.37
N ASP A 138 1.10 2.72 -24.59
CA ASP A 138 0.21 1.81 -23.86
C ASP A 138 -1.24 2.33 -23.92
N ALA A 139 -1.88 2.14 -25.08
CA ALA A 139 -3.25 2.58 -25.31
C ALA A 139 -4.25 2.01 -24.28
N LYS A 140 -4.02 0.78 -23.79
CA LYS A 140 -4.86 0.14 -22.76
C LYS A 140 -4.79 0.90 -21.43
N SER A 141 -3.59 1.24 -20.97
CA SER A 141 -3.44 2.03 -19.73
C SER A 141 -3.94 3.45 -19.90
N ALA A 142 -3.67 4.11 -21.04
CA ALA A 142 -4.16 5.46 -21.31
C ALA A 142 -5.70 5.53 -21.32
N ALA A 143 -6.39 4.52 -21.83
CA ALA A 143 -7.86 4.44 -21.80
C ALA A 143 -8.42 4.30 -20.37
N ARG A 144 -7.66 3.70 -19.44
CA ARG A 144 -8.08 3.47 -18.04
C ARG A 144 -7.71 4.61 -17.10
N ILE A 145 -6.64 5.34 -17.41
CA ILE A 145 -6.10 6.43 -16.58
C ILE A 145 -6.72 7.74 -17.04
N ASN A 146 -7.29 8.50 -16.10
CA ASN A 146 -7.82 9.82 -16.40
C ASN A 146 -6.67 10.77 -16.80
N GLN A 147 -6.88 11.61 -17.81
CA GLN A 147 -5.89 12.60 -18.27
C GLN A 147 -5.40 13.58 -17.18
N ASN A 148 -6.18 13.76 -16.11
CA ASN A 148 -5.83 14.61 -14.97
C ASN A 148 -5.15 13.83 -13.82
N ASP A 149 -5.04 12.50 -13.91
CA ASP A 149 -4.39 11.66 -12.89
C ASP A 149 -2.88 11.60 -13.17
N THR A 150 -2.20 12.70 -12.84
CA THR A 150 -0.78 12.92 -13.11
C THR A 150 0.10 11.83 -12.53
N GLN A 151 -0.21 11.38 -11.31
CA GLN A 151 0.53 10.31 -10.63
C GLN A 151 0.46 8.99 -11.40
N ARG A 152 -0.73 8.59 -11.89
CA ARG A 152 -0.85 7.35 -12.66
C ARG A 152 -0.24 7.46 -14.05
N ILE A 153 -0.34 8.62 -14.69
CA ILE A 153 0.32 8.87 -15.98
C ILE A 153 1.84 8.75 -15.82
N GLN A 154 2.42 9.47 -14.84
CA GLN A 154 3.84 9.42 -14.53
C GLN A 154 4.28 7.99 -14.25
N ARG A 155 3.54 7.25 -13.42
CA ARG A 155 3.90 5.87 -13.06
C ARG A 155 3.88 4.93 -14.27
N ALA A 156 2.91 5.06 -15.17
CA ALA A 156 2.84 4.21 -16.35
C ALA A 156 4.00 4.49 -17.32
N LEU A 157 4.35 5.76 -17.52
CA LEU A 157 5.52 6.16 -18.31
C LEU A 157 6.83 5.73 -17.66
N GLU A 158 6.98 5.93 -16.35
CA GLU A 158 8.13 5.51 -15.55
C GLU A 158 8.40 4.01 -15.72
N ILE A 159 7.36 3.18 -15.62
CA ILE A 159 7.47 1.73 -15.79
C ILE A 159 8.01 1.37 -17.18
N PHE A 160 7.51 2.04 -18.22
CA PHE A 160 7.96 1.81 -19.58
C PHE A 160 9.42 2.25 -19.78
N GLU A 161 9.80 3.43 -19.28
CA GLU A 161 11.18 3.93 -19.36
C GLU A 161 12.18 3.02 -18.62
N ILE A 162 11.80 2.46 -17.47
CA ILE A 162 12.69 1.57 -16.70
C ILE A 162 12.80 0.18 -17.34
N THR A 163 11.69 -0.36 -17.86
CA THR A 163 11.62 -1.79 -18.20
C THR A 163 11.52 -2.09 -19.69
N GLY A 164 11.24 -1.09 -20.52
CA GLY A 164 10.86 -1.26 -21.92
C GLY A 164 9.51 -1.96 -22.13
N ARG A 165 8.77 -2.27 -21.06
CA ARG A 165 7.48 -2.98 -21.09
C ARG A 165 6.37 -2.10 -20.54
N THR A 166 5.19 -2.21 -21.13
CA THR A 166 4.06 -1.36 -20.75
C THR A 166 3.42 -1.80 -19.44
N LEU A 167 2.71 -0.87 -18.77
CA LEU A 167 1.99 -1.18 -17.53
C LEU A 167 0.90 -2.24 -17.78
N SER A 168 0.19 -2.16 -18.91
CA SER A 168 -0.83 -3.15 -19.26
C SER A 168 -0.23 -4.54 -19.45
N GLU A 169 0.93 -4.68 -20.09
CA GLU A 169 1.60 -5.98 -20.25
C GLU A 169 2.04 -6.62 -18.92
N LEU A 170 2.50 -5.80 -17.96
CA LEU A 170 2.99 -6.28 -16.67
C LEU A 170 1.84 -6.66 -15.72
N THR A 171 0.71 -5.97 -15.84
CA THR A 171 -0.48 -6.19 -15.00
C THR A 171 -1.39 -7.30 -15.56
N GLU A 172 -1.50 -7.46 -16.88
CA GLU A 172 -2.31 -8.53 -17.50
C GLU A 172 -1.76 -9.94 -17.22
N LYS A 173 -0.44 -10.09 -17.07
CA LYS A 173 0.21 -11.38 -16.81
C LYS A 173 0.15 -11.82 -15.34
N SER A 174 -0.33 -10.97 -14.46
CA SER A 174 -0.36 -11.27 -13.04
C SER A 174 -1.54 -12.18 -12.71
N LYS A 175 -1.26 -13.47 -12.55
CA LYS A 175 -2.22 -14.39 -11.93
C LYS A 175 -2.46 -13.88 -10.51
N LYS A 176 -3.72 -13.58 -10.17
CA LYS A 176 -4.15 -13.31 -8.79
C LYS A 176 -3.55 -14.39 -7.89
N LYS A 177 -2.57 -14.02 -7.06
CA LYS A 177 -2.07 -14.95 -6.06
C LYS A 177 -3.17 -15.12 -5.03
N SER A 178 -3.47 -16.37 -4.69
CA SER A 178 -4.33 -16.66 -3.55
C SER A 178 -3.63 -16.18 -2.30
N PHE A 179 -4.30 -15.37 -1.49
CA PHE A 179 -3.85 -15.07 -0.14
C PHE A 179 -3.63 -16.40 0.62
N PRO A 180 -2.47 -16.61 1.25
CA PRO A 180 -2.11 -17.93 1.78
C PRO A 180 -2.74 -18.25 3.15
N PHE A 181 -3.51 -17.33 3.74
CA PHE A 181 -4.13 -17.51 5.05
C PHE A 181 -5.66 -17.49 4.97
N ALA A 182 -6.35 -18.09 5.95
CA ALA A 182 -7.80 -18.00 6.04
C ALA A 182 -8.23 -16.56 6.41
N ILE A 183 -9.15 -15.97 5.65
CA ILE A 183 -9.67 -14.61 5.92
C ILE A 183 -11.13 -14.67 6.35
N LYS A 184 -11.44 -13.92 7.42
CA LYS A 184 -12.80 -13.48 7.73
C LYS A 184 -12.84 -11.95 7.76
N LYS A 185 -13.67 -11.36 6.90
CA LYS A 185 -13.89 -9.90 6.87
C LYS A 185 -15.06 -9.55 7.81
N ILE A 186 -14.80 -8.58 8.67
CA ILE A 186 -15.77 -7.99 9.63
C ILE A 186 -15.82 -6.49 9.34
#